data_AF-A5DYX2-F1
#
_entry.id   AF-A5DYX2-F1
#
_cell.length_a   1.000
_cell.length_b   1.000
_cell.length_c   1.000
_cell.angle_alpha   90.00
_cell.angle_beta   90.00
_cell.angle_gamma   90.00
#
_symmetry.space_group_name_H-M   'P 1'
#
loop_
_entity.id
_entity.type
_entity.pdbx_description
1 polymer ?
#
loop_
_entity_poly.entity_id
_entity_poly.type
_entity_poly.pdbx_seq_one_letter_code
_entity_poly.pdbx_strand_id
1 'polypeptide(L)'
;MLIKQLFYPVLFFLVQGLNAITISLDRVTRGTINLSIGDITINSGAYWSIIDNAVSAFVGDLTVQSDAGFYISSTNPLLGLQVTLLGVLNSISNDGIIAFNSLKTLIAPNYNLIGLSFHNTGEIYFAADGTNPPVFGLTAANWDNSGLIVFYQNHRSEALINLGTPLLSITNDGSVCLYSSVYQQLTKIDGSGWYV
;
A
#
# COMPACT_ATOMS: atom_id res chain seq x y z
N MET A 1 51.27 -25.65 -16.99
CA MET A 1 51.77 -25.67 -15.59
C MET A 1 51.86 -24.23 -15.13
N LEU A 2 51.36 -23.92 -13.92
CA LEU A 2 51.30 -22.61 -13.25
C LEU A 2 50.40 -21.58 -13.97
N ILE A 3 49.30 -21.06 -13.42
CA ILE A 3 49.01 -20.69 -12.03
C ILE A 3 47.54 -21.05 -11.74
N LYS A 4 47.33 -22.16 -11.04
CA LYS A 4 46.09 -22.50 -10.33
C LYS A 4 46.15 -21.89 -8.94
N GLN A 5 46.06 -20.56 -8.79
CA GLN A 5 45.91 -19.93 -7.47
C GLN A 5 45.21 -18.59 -7.61
N LEU A 6 43.89 -18.60 -7.68
CA LEU A 6 43.08 -17.57 -7.03
C LEU A 6 41.83 -18.25 -6.49
N PHE A 7 42.02 -18.96 -5.38
CA PHE A 7 40.95 -19.35 -4.48
C PHE A 7 40.25 -18.08 -3.97
N TYR A 8 38.91 -18.07 -4.02
CA TYR A 8 37.97 -17.50 -3.03
C TYR A 8 38.52 -16.36 -2.15
N PRO A 9 37.93 -15.14 -2.19
CA PRO A 9 36.62 -15.00 -1.55
C PRO A 9 35.78 -13.83 -2.11
N VAL A 10 34.79 -14.09 -2.97
CA VAL A 10 33.59 -13.23 -3.07
C VAL A 10 32.38 -14.12 -3.34
N LEU A 11 32.24 -15.19 -2.57
CA LEU A 11 31.02 -15.99 -2.52
C LEU A 11 30.42 -15.88 -1.12
N PHE A 12 30.02 -14.67 -0.76
CA PHE A 12 29.02 -14.41 0.27
C PHE A 12 28.36 -13.07 -0.08
N PHE A 13 27.80 -12.98 -1.30
CA PHE A 13 26.54 -12.26 -1.39
C PHE A 13 25.58 -13.08 -0.55
N LEU A 14 25.28 -12.59 0.65
CA LEU A 14 24.10 -12.99 1.40
C LEU A 14 22.92 -12.81 0.44
N VAL A 15 22.54 -13.89 -0.23
CA VAL A 15 21.19 -14.06 -0.73
C VAL A 15 20.35 -14.11 0.53
N GLN A 16 20.02 -12.94 1.08
CA GLN A 16 18.82 -12.81 1.87
C GLN A 16 17.73 -13.20 0.87
N GLY A 17 17.28 -14.45 0.93
CA GLY A 17 16.11 -14.85 0.17
C GLY A 17 15.00 -13.92 0.63
N LEU A 18 14.66 -12.92 -0.20
CA LEU A 18 13.42 -12.19 -0.08
C LEU A 18 12.35 -13.26 -0.24
N ASN A 19 11.85 -13.77 0.87
CA ASN A 19 10.80 -14.77 0.86
C ASN A 19 9.55 -14.03 0.38
N ALA A 20 9.27 -14.13 -0.92
CA ALA A 20 7.98 -13.74 -1.46
C ALA A 20 6.90 -14.65 -0.85
N ILE A 21 5.69 -14.12 -0.66
CA ILE A 21 4.55 -14.89 -0.22
C ILE A 21 3.44 -14.82 -1.27
N THR A 22 2.81 -15.96 -1.50
CA THR A 22 1.62 -16.06 -2.34
C THR A 22 0.46 -16.56 -1.50
N ILE A 23 -0.65 -15.83 -1.51
CA ILE A 23 -1.90 -16.21 -0.86
C ILE A 23 -2.81 -16.79 -1.94
N SER A 24 -2.97 -18.11 -1.93
CA SER A 24 -3.81 -18.87 -2.87
C SER A 24 -5.14 -19.34 -2.29
N LEU A 25 -5.34 -19.16 -0.98
CA LEU A 25 -6.54 -19.50 -0.23
C LEU A 25 -6.79 -18.41 0.79
N ASP A 26 -8.07 -18.24 1.15
CA ASP A 26 -8.51 -17.29 2.17
C ASP A 26 -7.72 -17.42 3.46
N ARG A 27 -7.21 -16.28 3.93
CA ARG A 27 -6.36 -16.20 5.11
C ARG A 27 -6.80 -15.05 6.01
N VAL A 28 -6.99 -15.35 7.28
CA VAL A 28 -7.17 -14.34 8.32
C VAL A 28 -6.04 -14.46 9.34
N THR A 29 -5.35 -13.37 9.60
CA THR A 29 -4.28 -13.29 10.60
C THR A 29 -4.54 -12.15 11.57
N ARG A 30 -4.15 -12.33 12.83
CA ARG A 30 -4.39 -11.36 13.90
C ARG A 30 -3.10 -11.04 14.66
N GLY A 31 -2.97 -9.80 15.08
CA GLY A 31 -1.83 -9.31 15.86
C GLY A 31 -0.58 -9.10 15.03
N THR A 32 0.58 -9.20 15.67
CA THR A 32 1.87 -8.90 15.06
C THR A 32 2.22 -9.89 13.95
N ILE A 33 2.27 -9.40 12.72
CA ILE A 33 2.71 -10.13 11.53
C ILE A 33 3.82 -9.34 10.85
N ASN A 34 4.88 -10.02 10.42
CA ASN A 34 5.93 -9.39 9.64
C ASN A 34 5.54 -9.36 8.15
N LEU A 35 5.30 -8.17 7.61
CA LEU A 35 5.09 -7.93 6.17
C LEU A 35 6.35 -7.41 5.47
N SER A 36 7.45 -7.23 6.20
CA SER A 36 8.77 -6.93 5.65
C SER A 36 9.43 -8.21 5.15
N ILE A 37 8.70 -8.88 4.28
CA ILE A 37 9.09 -10.05 3.50
C ILE A 37 9.21 -9.60 2.05
N GLY A 38 9.62 -10.49 1.14
CA GLY A 38 9.68 -10.18 -0.29
C GLY A 38 8.29 -9.87 -0.86
N ASP A 39 8.16 -10.02 -2.17
CA ASP A 39 6.90 -9.69 -2.86
C ASP A 39 5.71 -10.43 -2.26
N ILE A 40 4.59 -9.73 -2.14
CA ILE A 40 3.32 -10.25 -1.65
C ILE A 40 2.37 -10.32 -2.83
N THR A 41 1.88 -11.52 -3.15
CA THR A 41 0.86 -11.73 -4.17
C THR A 41 -0.39 -12.35 -3.56
N ILE A 42 -1.54 -11.75 -3.79
CA ILE A 42 -2.85 -12.37 -3.50
C ILE A 42 -3.43 -12.86 -4.82
N ASN A 43 -3.61 -14.16 -4.95
CA ASN A 43 -4.13 -14.77 -6.17
C ASN A 43 -5.63 -14.55 -6.29
N SER A 44 -6.11 -14.57 -7.54
CA SER A 44 -7.53 -14.56 -7.86
C SER A 44 -8.30 -15.65 -7.10
N GLY A 45 -9.48 -15.29 -6.56
CA GLY A 45 -10.32 -16.18 -5.77
C GLY A 45 -9.89 -16.35 -4.31
N ALA A 46 -8.92 -15.56 -3.82
CA ALA A 46 -8.45 -15.61 -2.45
C ALA A 46 -8.38 -14.22 -1.81
N TYR A 47 -8.42 -14.18 -0.46
CA TYR A 47 -8.11 -12.96 0.27
C TYR A 47 -7.12 -13.16 1.42
N TRP A 48 -6.45 -12.08 1.80
CA TRP A 48 -5.73 -11.99 3.07
C TRP A 48 -6.25 -10.82 3.91
N SER A 49 -6.84 -11.14 5.06
CA SER A 49 -7.27 -10.17 6.07
C SER A 49 -6.33 -10.18 7.27
N ILE A 50 -5.73 -9.03 7.55
CA ILE A 50 -4.82 -8.80 8.66
C ILE A 50 -5.52 -7.87 9.66
N ILE A 51 -5.65 -8.30 10.90
CA ILE A 51 -6.39 -7.57 11.94
C ILE A 51 -5.45 -7.25 13.10
N ASP A 52 -5.45 -6.00 13.55
CA ASP A 52 -4.68 -5.50 14.68
C ASP A 52 -3.15 -5.66 14.53
N ASN A 53 -2.64 -5.55 13.29
CA ASN A 53 -1.20 -5.45 13.04
C ASN A 53 -0.78 -3.97 13.02
N ALA A 54 -0.09 -3.53 14.07
CA ALA A 54 0.28 -2.12 14.22
C ALA A 54 1.24 -1.63 13.13
N VAL A 55 2.17 -2.47 12.67
CA VAL A 55 3.18 -2.10 11.67
C VAL A 55 3.18 -3.09 10.51
N SER A 56 2.79 -2.58 9.35
CA SER A 56 2.69 -3.27 8.07
C SER A 56 3.64 -2.60 7.07
N ALA A 57 4.89 -3.01 7.09
CA ALA A 57 5.94 -2.44 6.25
C ALA A 57 6.31 -3.40 5.11
N PHE A 58 5.93 -3.07 3.87
CA PHE A 58 6.22 -3.86 2.68
C PHE A 58 7.61 -3.54 2.13
N VAL A 59 8.49 -4.53 1.99
CA VAL A 59 9.84 -4.33 1.44
C VAL A 59 10.02 -4.90 0.03
N GLY A 60 8.96 -5.50 -0.55
CA GLY A 60 8.84 -5.89 -1.94
C GLY A 60 7.55 -5.39 -2.57
N ASP A 61 7.21 -5.91 -3.75
CA ASP A 61 6.01 -5.53 -4.49
C ASP A 61 4.74 -6.08 -3.83
N LEU A 62 3.63 -5.34 -3.93
CA LEU A 62 2.29 -5.81 -3.57
C LEU A 62 1.46 -6.00 -4.84
N THR A 63 1.09 -7.24 -5.12
CA THR A 63 0.21 -7.60 -6.25
C THR A 63 -1.09 -8.19 -5.72
N VAL A 64 -2.22 -7.58 -6.06
CA VAL A 64 -3.56 -8.08 -5.75
C VAL A 64 -4.28 -8.31 -7.08
N GLN A 65 -4.49 -9.57 -7.43
CA GLN A 65 -5.11 -9.96 -8.70
C GLN A 65 -6.61 -9.65 -8.72
N SER A 66 -7.23 -9.77 -9.89
CA SER A 66 -8.68 -9.68 -10.03
C SER A 66 -9.39 -10.76 -9.20
N ASP A 67 -10.56 -10.43 -8.64
CA ASP A 67 -11.31 -11.30 -7.72
C ASP A 67 -10.48 -11.70 -6.47
N ALA A 68 -9.53 -10.85 -6.06
CA ALA A 68 -8.72 -11.04 -4.86
C ALA A 68 -8.88 -9.88 -3.87
N GLY A 69 -8.56 -10.12 -2.61
CA GLY A 69 -8.69 -9.12 -1.53
C GLY A 69 -7.48 -9.03 -0.61
N PHE A 70 -7.03 -7.82 -0.32
CA PHE A 70 -6.00 -7.54 0.68
C PHE A 70 -6.49 -6.51 1.69
N TYR A 71 -6.58 -6.90 2.96
CA TYR A 71 -7.23 -6.09 3.99
C TYR A 71 -6.32 -5.93 5.20
N ILE A 72 -6.17 -4.72 5.71
CA ILE A 72 -5.55 -4.44 7.01
C ILE A 72 -6.54 -3.62 7.83
N SER A 73 -6.91 -4.11 9.00
CA SER A 73 -7.90 -3.44 9.85
C SER A 73 -7.47 -3.37 11.31
N SER A 74 -7.91 -2.32 12.00
CA SER A 74 -7.80 -2.19 13.45
C SER A 74 -9.18 -2.31 14.08
N THR A 75 -9.30 -3.22 15.02
CA THR A 75 -10.44 -3.32 15.94
C THR A 75 -10.11 -2.80 17.34
N ASN A 76 -8.83 -2.50 17.60
CA ASN A 76 -8.34 -1.99 18.86
C ASN A 76 -8.34 -0.44 18.89
N PRO A 77 -9.03 0.20 19.87
CA PRO A 77 -9.14 1.67 19.94
C PRO A 77 -7.82 2.39 20.22
N LEU A 78 -6.80 1.66 20.66
CA LEU A 78 -5.48 2.17 21.06
C LEU A 78 -4.38 1.74 20.08
N LEU A 79 -4.73 1.30 18.88
CA LEU A 79 -3.78 0.84 17.87
C LEU A 79 -3.95 1.64 16.59
N GLY A 80 -2.98 2.49 16.28
CA GLY A 80 -2.87 3.19 15.01
C GLY A 80 -2.15 2.30 14.00
N LEU A 81 -2.75 2.10 12.82
CA LEU A 81 -2.13 1.30 11.77
C LEU A 81 -1.05 2.12 11.06
N GLN A 82 0.17 1.59 11.03
CA GLN A 82 1.26 2.08 10.20
C GLN A 82 1.38 1.16 8.98
N VAL A 83 0.94 1.63 7.82
CA VAL A 83 1.00 0.87 6.57
C VAL A 83 1.90 1.60 5.59
N THR A 84 3.06 1.03 5.29
CA THR A 84 4.11 1.70 4.51
C THR A 84 4.69 0.78 3.45
N LEU A 85 4.91 1.32 2.26
CA LEU A 85 5.75 0.68 1.24
C LEU A 85 7.18 1.22 1.41
N LEU A 86 8.10 0.34 1.77
CA LEU A 86 9.49 0.65 2.07
C LEU A 86 10.38 0.24 0.89
N GLY A 87 10.52 1.15 -0.08
CA GLY A 87 11.47 0.98 -1.16
C GLY A 87 11.10 1.81 -2.37
N VAL A 88 12.02 2.70 -2.79
CA VAL A 88 11.84 3.52 -4.00
C VAL A 88 11.77 2.71 -5.30
N LEU A 89 12.02 1.39 -5.22
CA LEU A 89 11.95 0.44 -6.33
C LEU A 89 10.70 -0.45 -6.28
N ASN A 90 9.95 -0.43 -5.18
CA ASN A 90 8.82 -1.33 -4.97
C ASN A 90 7.56 -0.77 -5.60
N SER A 91 6.63 -1.65 -5.95
CA SER A 91 5.44 -1.31 -6.70
C SER A 91 4.17 -1.86 -6.07
N ILE A 92 3.05 -1.22 -6.37
CA ILE A 92 1.70 -1.72 -6.07
C ILE A 92 0.98 -1.92 -7.39
N SER A 93 0.46 -3.14 -7.59
CA SER A 93 -0.41 -3.50 -8.70
C SER A 93 -1.71 -4.07 -8.15
N ASN A 94 -2.83 -3.41 -8.41
CA ASN A 94 -4.14 -3.81 -7.89
C ASN A 94 -5.20 -3.92 -8.98
N ASP A 95 -5.67 -5.15 -9.20
CA ASP A 95 -6.84 -5.48 -10.02
C ASP A 95 -8.02 -6.00 -9.17
N GLY A 96 -7.80 -6.15 -7.86
CA GLY A 96 -8.79 -6.62 -6.88
C GLY A 96 -9.17 -5.53 -5.89
N ILE A 97 -9.21 -5.86 -4.60
CA ILE A 97 -9.57 -4.91 -3.53
C ILE A 97 -8.42 -4.78 -2.53
N ILE A 98 -7.96 -3.55 -2.28
CA ILE A 98 -7.11 -3.20 -1.14
C ILE A 98 -7.93 -2.34 -0.17
N ALA A 99 -7.98 -2.69 1.11
CA ALA A 99 -8.62 -1.84 2.11
C ALA A 99 -7.85 -1.74 3.43
N PHE A 100 -7.60 -0.51 3.87
CA PHE A 100 -7.03 -0.20 5.18
C PHE A 100 -8.07 0.51 6.04
N ASN A 101 -8.42 -0.10 7.17
CA ASN A 101 -9.53 0.36 8.01
C ASN A 101 -9.10 0.64 9.46
N SER A 102 -9.10 1.91 9.82
CA SER A 102 -8.83 2.44 11.16
C SER A 102 -10.00 3.27 11.69
N LEU A 103 -11.24 2.92 11.34
CA LEU A 103 -12.43 3.66 11.80
C LEU A 103 -12.70 3.51 13.30
N LYS A 104 -12.17 2.47 13.94
CA LYS A 104 -12.41 2.15 15.36
C LYS A 104 -11.25 2.54 16.28
N THR A 105 -10.29 3.31 15.81
CA THR A 105 -9.12 3.76 16.60
C THR A 105 -9.07 5.27 16.74
N LEU A 106 -8.68 5.73 17.94
CA LEU A 106 -8.44 7.15 18.22
C LEU A 106 -7.04 7.59 17.80
N ILE A 107 -6.13 6.63 17.60
CA ILE A 107 -4.78 6.89 17.11
C ILE A 107 -4.85 7.00 15.59
N ALA A 108 -4.46 8.18 15.08
CA ALA A 108 -4.43 8.44 13.64
C ALA A 108 -3.56 7.39 12.92
N PRO A 109 -4.08 6.72 11.87
CA PRO A 109 -3.27 5.84 11.06
C PRO A 109 -2.28 6.62 10.20
N ASN A 110 -1.18 5.96 9.87
CA ASN A 110 -0.26 6.40 8.84
C ASN A 110 -0.29 5.42 7.68
N TYR A 111 -1.01 5.77 6.62
CA TYR A 111 -0.97 5.07 5.34
C TYR A 111 -0.06 5.86 4.41
N ASN A 112 1.22 5.49 4.34
CA ASN A 112 2.22 6.18 3.54
C ASN A 112 2.92 5.20 2.60
N LEU A 113 2.30 5.01 1.44
CA LEU A 113 2.74 4.12 0.38
C LEU A 113 3.62 4.93 -0.58
N ILE A 114 4.93 4.74 -0.48
CA ILE A 114 5.92 5.40 -1.36
C ILE A 114 6.64 4.32 -2.15
N GLY A 115 6.51 4.36 -3.48
CA GLY A 115 7.07 3.35 -4.37
C GLY A 115 7.59 3.89 -5.69
N LEU A 116 8.10 2.99 -6.52
CA LEU A 116 8.46 3.27 -7.91
C LEU A 116 7.21 3.42 -8.77
N SER A 117 6.28 2.47 -8.67
CA SER A 117 5.07 2.46 -9.47
C SER A 117 3.82 2.11 -8.67
N PHE A 118 2.71 2.70 -9.09
CA PHE A 118 1.38 2.44 -8.59
C PHE A 118 0.45 2.25 -9.79
N HIS A 119 -0.18 1.08 -9.87
CA HIS A 119 -1.17 0.74 -10.87
C HIS A 119 -2.43 0.21 -10.20
N ASN A 120 -3.58 0.82 -10.49
CA ASN A 120 -4.87 0.40 -9.97
C ASN A 120 -5.95 0.33 -11.06
N THR A 121 -6.47 -0.86 -11.29
CA THR A 121 -7.70 -1.11 -12.07
C THR A 121 -8.87 -1.58 -11.19
N GLY A 122 -8.56 -2.04 -9.98
CA GLY A 122 -9.54 -2.48 -8.98
C GLY A 122 -9.98 -1.35 -8.02
N GLU A 123 -10.18 -1.70 -6.76
CA GLU A 123 -10.68 -0.80 -5.72
C GLU A 123 -9.69 -0.64 -4.56
N ILE A 124 -9.49 0.59 -4.10
CA ILE A 124 -8.68 0.89 -2.91
C ILE A 124 -9.48 1.74 -1.93
N TYR A 125 -9.44 1.35 -0.65
CA TYR A 125 -10.13 2.06 0.43
C TYR A 125 -9.16 2.42 1.57
N PHE A 126 -9.09 3.71 1.89
CA PHE A 126 -8.38 4.24 3.04
C PHE A 126 -9.40 4.83 4.01
N ALA A 127 -9.59 4.18 5.15
CA ALA A 127 -10.55 4.61 6.16
C ALA A 127 -9.85 4.91 7.49
N ALA A 128 -10.19 6.05 8.08
CA ALA A 128 -9.70 6.52 9.37
C ALA A 128 -10.82 7.21 10.16
N ASP A 129 -10.72 7.27 11.49
CA ASP A 129 -11.71 8.02 12.26
C ASP A 129 -11.64 9.54 11.98
N GLY A 130 -10.44 10.12 11.92
CA GLY A 130 -10.25 11.55 11.64
C GLY A 130 -10.36 12.49 12.83
N THR A 131 -10.62 12.00 14.06
CA THR A 131 -10.50 12.85 15.27
C THR A 131 -9.09 13.44 15.41
N ASN A 132 -8.07 12.63 15.10
CA ASN A 132 -6.70 13.08 14.90
C ASN A 132 -6.37 12.97 13.40
N PRO A 133 -5.64 13.92 12.79
CA PRO A 133 -5.35 13.89 11.36
C PRO A 133 -4.59 12.62 10.93
N PRO A 134 -5.17 11.74 10.07
CA PRO A 134 -4.44 10.62 9.48
C PRO A 134 -3.40 11.08 8.45
N VAL A 135 -2.50 10.19 8.07
CA VAL A 135 -1.67 10.36 6.87
C VAL A 135 -2.23 9.48 5.75
N PHE A 136 -2.51 10.11 4.61
CA PHE A 136 -2.91 9.46 3.38
C PHE A 136 -1.91 9.81 2.27
N GLY A 137 -0.91 8.95 2.08
CA GLY A 137 0.12 9.07 1.05
C GLY A 137 0.08 7.89 0.10
N LEU A 138 -0.12 8.18 -1.18
CA LEU A 138 -0.03 7.23 -2.27
C LEU A 138 0.86 7.84 -3.36
N THR A 139 2.16 7.76 -3.13
CA THR A 139 3.19 8.44 -3.91
C THR A 139 3.99 7.42 -4.70
N ALA A 140 4.05 7.61 -6.02
CA ALA A 140 4.88 6.84 -6.91
C ALA A 140 5.48 7.73 -7.99
N ALA A 141 6.55 7.27 -8.64
CA ALA A 141 7.13 7.94 -9.81
C ALA A 141 6.25 7.70 -11.06
N ASN A 142 5.79 6.46 -11.25
CA ASN A 142 4.78 6.10 -12.23
C ASN A 142 3.46 5.85 -11.50
N TRP A 143 2.41 6.59 -11.83
CA TRP A 143 1.15 6.55 -11.10
C TRP A 143 -0.02 6.53 -12.08
N ASP A 144 -0.78 5.43 -12.07
CA ASP A 144 -1.91 5.21 -12.96
C ASP A 144 -3.10 4.61 -12.19
N ASN A 145 -4.26 5.26 -12.33
CA ASN A 145 -5.52 4.77 -11.79
C ASN A 145 -6.61 4.76 -12.87
N SER A 146 -7.15 3.59 -13.18
CA SER A 146 -8.37 3.40 -13.96
C SER A 146 -9.53 2.82 -13.14
N GLY A 147 -9.26 2.39 -11.91
CA GLY A 147 -10.24 1.88 -10.96
C GLY A 147 -10.80 2.92 -9.98
N LEU A 148 -11.13 2.48 -8.77
CA LEU A 148 -11.67 3.31 -7.69
C LEU A 148 -10.67 3.48 -6.56
N ILE A 149 -10.52 4.71 -6.07
CA ILE A 149 -9.80 5.02 -4.81
C ILE A 149 -10.74 5.82 -3.90
N VAL A 150 -10.92 5.38 -2.66
CA VAL A 150 -11.77 6.05 -1.68
C VAL A 150 -10.95 6.42 -0.46
N PHE A 151 -11.00 7.70 -0.09
CA PHE A 151 -10.51 8.19 1.19
C PHE A 151 -11.72 8.57 2.04
N TYR A 152 -11.81 7.98 3.23
CA TYR A 152 -12.94 8.18 4.12
C TYR A 152 -12.49 8.53 5.54
N GLN A 153 -13.12 9.56 6.10
CA GLN A 153 -13.00 9.92 7.51
C GLN A 153 -14.38 10.04 8.16
N ASN A 154 -14.55 9.52 9.39
CA ASN A 154 -15.77 9.78 10.18
C ASN A 154 -15.89 11.27 10.50
N HIS A 155 -14.77 11.88 10.88
CA HIS A 155 -14.66 13.29 11.25
C HIS A 155 -13.71 14.00 10.30
N ARG A 156 -14.11 15.17 9.80
CA ARG A 156 -13.22 15.97 8.96
C ARG A 156 -12.02 16.44 9.78
N SER A 157 -10.83 16.23 9.24
CA SER A 157 -9.56 16.68 9.82
C SER A 157 -8.78 17.56 8.84
N GLU A 158 -7.61 18.05 9.29
CA GLU A 158 -6.65 18.77 8.45
C GLU A 158 -5.74 17.84 7.63
N ALA A 159 -5.98 16.51 7.66
CA ALA A 159 -5.20 15.56 6.89
C ALA A 159 -5.26 15.86 5.39
N LEU A 160 -4.08 16.00 4.80
CA LEU A 160 -3.91 16.16 3.36
C LEU A 160 -3.69 14.81 2.70
N ILE A 161 -4.41 14.58 1.61
CA ILE A 161 -4.19 13.43 0.74
C ILE A 161 -3.12 13.80 -0.29
N ASN A 162 -2.06 12.99 -0.33
CA ASN A 162 -0.96 13.13 -1.28
C ASN A 162 -1.04 12.03 -2.33
N LEU A 163 -1.30 12.39 -3.58
CA LEU A 163 -1.34 11.49 -4.73
C LEU A 163 -0.19 11.80 -5.69
N GLY A 164 0.65 10.79 -5.95
CA GLY A 164 1.83 10.93 -6.77
C GLY A 164 2.98 11.69 -6.10
N THR A 165 4.05 11.88 -6.86
CA THR A 165 5.22 12.64 -6.43
C THR A 165 5.03 14.11 -6.81
N PRO A 166 5.16 15.08 -5.86
CA PRO A 166 4.97 16.50 -6.16
C PRO A 166 5.77 16.95 -7.38
N LEU A 167 5.20 17.87 -8.16
CA LEU A 167 5.78 18.40 -9.41
C LEU A 167 5.87 17.41 -10.58
N LEU A 168 5.52 16.14 -10.39
CA LEU A 168 5.36 15.18 -11.48
C LEU A 168 3.89 15.09 -11.95
N SER A 169 3.65 14.23 -12.92
CA SER A 169 2.30 13.90 -13.40
C SER A 169 1.79 12.60 -12.79
N ILE A 170 0.47 12.51 -12.65
CA ILE A 170 -0.27 11.28 -12.40
C ILE A 170 -1.32 11.09 -13.49
N THR A 171 -1.64 9.84 -13.85
CA THR A 171 -2.75 9.51 -14.77
C THR A 171 -3.93 8.98 -13.97
N ASN A 172 -5.08 9.66 -14.05
CA ASN A 172 -6.33 9.20 -13.45
C ASN A 172 -7.44 9.15 -14.50
N ASP A 173 -7.76 7.96 -14.96
CA ASP A 173 -8.94 7.65 -15.79
C ASP A 173 -10.09 7.04 -14.99
N GLY A 174 -9.84 6.71 -13.72
CA GLY A 174 -10.80 6.15 -12.79
C GLY A 174 -11.51 7.19 -11.90
N SER A 175 -11.88 6.76 -10.70
CA SER A 175 -12.62 7.57 -9.72
C SER A 175 -11.85 7.73 -8.43
N VAL A 176 -11.77 8.96 -7.91
CA VAL A 176 -11.23 9.24 -6.58
C VAL A 176 -12.31 9.91 -5.73
N CYS A 177 -12.73 9.25 -4.65
CA CYS A 177 -13.80 9.72 -3.77
C CYS A 177 -13.25 10.18 -2.42
N LEU A 178 -13.65 11.36 -1.96
CA LEU A 178 -13.10 12.06 -0.81
C LEU A 178 -14.21 12.38 0.20
N TYR A 179 -14.36 11.52 1.21
CA TYR A 179 -15.34 11.75 2.28
C TYR A 179 -14.68 12.39 3.48
N SER A 180 -15.18 13.57 3.87
CA SER A 180 -14.69 14.35 5.02
C SER A 180 -13.18 14.57 4.98
N SER A 181 -12.60 14.68 3.78
CA SER A 181 -11.16 14.74 3.57
C SER A 181 -10.77 15.97 2.75
N VAL A 182 -9.52 16.42 2.91
CA VAL A 182 -8.97 17.55 2.16
C VAL A 182 -7.95 17.02 1.16
N TYR A 183 -8.16 17.35 -0.10
CA TYR A 183 -7.21 17.07 -1.17
C TYR A 183 -6.61 18.38 -1.68
N GLN A 184 -5.28 18.43 -1.69
CA GLN A 184 -4.53 19.50 -2.35
C GLN A 184 -3.76 18.87 -3.51
N GLN A 185 -4.08 19.32 -4.73
CA GLN A 185 -3.37 18.88 -5.91
C GLN A 185 -1.93 19.45 -5.91
N LEU A 186 -0.95 18.56 -5.83
CA LEU A 186 0.49 18.87 -5.92
C LEU A 186 1.15 18.36 -7.20
N THR A 187 0.39 17.65 -8.03
CA THR A 187 0.81 17.00 -9.27
C THR A 187 0.01 17.53 -10.46
N LYS A 188 0.57 17.38 -11.66
CA LYS A 188 -0.25 17.48 -12.88
C LYS A 188 -1.12 16.23 -12.96
N ILE A 189 -2.42 16.40 -13.20
CA ILE A 189 -3.35 15.29 -13.36
C ILE A 189 -3.70 15.20 -14.84
N ASP A 190 -3.33 14.08 -15.46
CA ASP A 190 -3.73 13.68 -16.80
C ASP A 190 -4.84 12.62 -16.71
N GLY A 191 -5.65 12.47 -17.77
CA GLY A 191 -6.73 11.47 -17.83
C GLY A 191 -8.14 12.06 -17.79
N SER A 192 -9.13 11.18 -17.88
CA SER A 192 -10.57 11.48 -18.00
C SER A 192 -11.40 11.18 -16.76
N GLY A 193 -10.74 10.72 -15.69
CA GLY A 193 -11.37 10.34 -14.43
C GLY A 193 -11.86 11.52 -13.60
N TRP A 194 -12.61 11.23 -12.55
CA TRP A 194 -13.26 12.23 -11.70
C TRP A 194 -12.82 12.17 -10.23
N TYR A 195 -12.93 13.32 -9.56
CA TYR A 195 -12.63 13.54 -8.14
C TYR A 195 -13.90 14.10 -7.49
N VAL A 196 -14.49 13.40 -6.52
CA VAL A 196 -15.80 13.75 -5.89
C VAL A 196 -15.71 13.71 -4.37
#